data_AF-A0A1G7I568-F1
#
_entry.id   AF-A0A1G7I568-F1
#
_cell.length_a   1.000
_cell.length_b   1.000
_cell.length_c   1.000
_cell.angle_alpha   90.00
_cell.angle_beta   90.00
_cell.angle_gamma   90.00
#
_symmetry.space_group_name_H-M   'P 1'
#
loop_
_entity.id
_entity.type
_entity.pdbx_description
1 polymer ?
#
loop_
_entity_poly.entity_id
_entity_poly.type
_entity_poly.pdbx_seq_one_letter_code
_entity_poly.pdbx_strand_id
1 'polypeptide(L)'
;MSRPSSPLVGPAADARAGLPESETAAFDRLASAVLASASAPLGPLLRAQLPGTAGVQWLRHEGLPPTARPTALTSAQWRSLFDCWTRTSRAPRPGAPRPGRGGRPSTHGHAPGAAAIPRWGQ
;
A
#
# COMPACT_ATOMS: atom_id res chain seq x y z
N MET A 1 6.12 2.35 27.15
CA MET A 1 7.47 1.95 26.70
C MET A 1 7.73 2.62 25.36
N SER A 2 8.46 3.73 25.36
CA SER A 2 8.88 4.42 24.14
C SER A 2 9.91 3.55 23.44
N ARG A 3 9.56 2.98 22.27
CA ARG A 3 10.56 2.32 21.44
C ARG A 3 11.47 3.43 20.90
N PRO A 4 12.80 3.37 21.10
CA PRO A 4 13.69 4.26 20.40
C PRO A 4 13.49 4.00 18.91
N SER A 5 12.95 4.98 18.19
CA SER A 5 13.02 5.00 16.75
C SER A 5 14.50 5.03 16.42
N SER A 6 15.08 3.89 16.03
CA SER A 6 16.48 3.86 15.60
C SER A 6 16.67 4.96 14.57
N PRO A 7 17.69 5.83 14.74
CA PRO A 7 17.91 6.91 13.80
C PRO A 7 18.11 6.30 12.41
N LEU A 8 17.43 6.88 11.41
CA LEU A 8 17.71 6.51 10.04
C LEU A 8 19.18 6.78 9.76
N VAL A 9 19.85 5.87 9.08
CA VAL A 9 21.25 5.98 8.69
C VAL A 9 21.34 6.02 7.16
N GLY A 10 22.29 6.80 6.67
CA GLY A 10 22.64 6.84 5.25
C GLY A 10 21.60 7.59 4.40
N PRO A 11 21.37 7.16 3.15
CA PRO A 11 20.57 7.93 2.18
C PRO A 11 19.14 8.27 2.63
N ALA A 12 18.54 7.45 3.49
CA ALA A 12 17.21 7.72 4.04
C ALA A 12 17.21 8.89 5.05
N ALA A 13 18.31 9.09 5.78
CA ALA A 13 18.49 10.24 6.68
C ALA A 13 18.65 11.55 5.90
N ASP A 14 19.45 11.55 4.84
CA ASP A 14 19.59 12.68 3.91
C ASP A 14 18.26 13.04 3.24
N ALA A 15 17.45 12.03 2.89
CA ALA A 15 16.12 12.24 2.36
C ALA A 15 15.24 12.98 3.38
N ARG A 16 15.20 12.50 4.64
CA ARG A 16 14.49 13.11 5.77
C ARG A 16 14.94 14.54 6.05
N ALA A 17 16.24 14.81 6.02
CA ALA A 17 16.80 16.13 6.33
C ALA A 17 16.33 17.24 5.38
N GLY A 18 15.88 16.88 4.16
CA GLY A 18 15.32 17.83 3.20
C GLY A 18 13.79 17.89 3.17
N LEU A 19 13.10 17.22 4.09
CA LEU A 19 11.64 17.27 4.21
C LEU A 19 11.21 18.32 5.25
N PRO A 20 10.02 18.93 5.07
CA PRO A 20 9.44 19.78 6.11
C PRO A 20 9.10 18.94 7.35
N GLU A 21 9.17 19.55 8.54
CA GLU A 21 8.90 18.86 9.83
C GLU A 21 7.51 18.21 9.88
N SER A 22 6.53 18.76 9.17
CA SER A 22 5.18 18.18 9.08
C SER A 22 5.16 16.82 8.37
N GLU A 23 6.17 16.50 7.56
CA GLU A 23 6.26 15.28 6.76
C GLU A 23 7.31 14.28 7.28
N THR A 24 8.21 14.71 8.16
CA THR A 24 9.25 13.85 8.77
C THR A 24 8.66 12.64 9.48
N ALA A 25 7.58 12.83 10.25
CA ALA A 25 6.92 11.75 10.98
C ALA A 25 6.26 10.71 10.06
N ALA A 26 5.70 11.15 8.94
CA ALA A 26 5.11 10.26 7.94
C ALA A 26 6.20 9.49 7.18
N PHE A 27 7.29 10.17 6.84
CA PHE A 27 8.47 9.57 6.22
C PHE A 27 9.09 8.50 7.12
N ASP A 28 9.27 8.80 8.41
CA ASP A 28 9.81 7.86 9.40
C ASP A 28 8.98 6.58 9.50
N ARG A 29 7.64 6.69 9.45
CA ARG A 29 6.77 5.50 9.43
C ARG A 29 6.99 4.64 8.19
N LEU A 30 7.06 5.27 7.01
CA LEU A 30 7.30 4.56 5.75
C LEU A 30 8.68 3.88 5.77
N ALA A 31 9.72 4.64 6.12
CA ALA A 31 11.08 4.15 6.18
C ALA A 31 11.22 3.01 7.20
N SER A 32 10.61 3.14 8.38
CA SER A 32 10.59 2.07 9.38
C SER A 32 9.90 0.81 8.86
N ALA A 33 8.78 0.94 8.15
CA ALA A 33 8.05 -0.21 7.59
C ALA A 33 8.86 -0.94 6.50
N VAL A 34 9.55 -0.18 5.64
CA VAL A 34 10.39 -0.74 4.58
C VAL A 34 11.68 -1.34 5.14
N LEU A 35 12.34 -0.67 6.09
CA LEU A 35 13.60 -1.12 6.70
C LEU A 35 13.41 -2.24 7.73
N ALA A 36 12.21 -2.42 8.29
CA ALA A 36 11.89 -3.58 9.12
C ALA A 36 12.12 -4.91 8.38
N SER A 37 12.14 -4.88 7.04
CA SER A 37 12.50 -6.01 6.19
C SER A 37 13.57 -5.58 5.16
N ALA A 38 14.63 -4.92 5.61
CA ALA A 38 15.71 -4.42 4.75
C ALA A 38 16.41 -5.50 3.88
N SER A 39 16.33 -6.78 4.26
CA SER A 39 16.86 -7.91 3.48
C SER A 39 15.88 -8.42 2.42
N ALA A 40 14.61 -8.04 2.49
CA ALA A 40 13.58 -8.48 1.55
C ALA A 40 13.59 -7.63 0.26
N PRO A 41 13.16 -8.20 -0.87
CA PRO A 41 13.06 -7.47 -2.13
C PRO A 41 12.03 -6.34 -2.06
N LEU A 42 12.33 -5.20 -2.70
CA LEU A 42 11.46 -4.03 -2.72
C LEU A 42 10.08 -4.31 -3.31
N GLY A 43 9.96 -5.16 -4.32
CA GLY A 43 8.69 -5.43 -5.00
C GLY A 43 7.56 -5.86 -4.03
N PRO A 44 7.73 -6.97 -3.29
CA PRO A 44 6.76 -7.40 -2.28
C PRO A 44 6.53 -6.37 -1.16
N LEU A 45 7.57 -5.69 -0.69
CA LEU A 45 7.45 -4.66 0.35
C LEU A 45 6.59 -3.49 -0.11
N LEU A 46 6.82 -3.00 -1.33
CA LEU A 46 6.06 -1.91 -1.91
C LEU A 46 4.61 -2.30 -2.18
N ARG A 47 4.31 -3.56 -2.53
CA ARG A 47 2.91 -4.03 -2.63
C ARG A 47 2.18 -4.03 -1.28
N ALA A 48 2.88 -4.21 -0.18
CA ALA A 48 2.28 -4.14 1.15
C ALA A 48 2.01 -2.70 1.59
N GLN A 49 2.82 -1.73 1.14
CA GLN A 49 2.69 -0.31 1.51
C GLN A 49 1.86 0.52 0.53
N LEU A 50 1.88 0.18 -0.76
CA LEU A 50 1.21 0.90 -1.84
C LEU A 50 0.10 0.01 -2.43
N PRO A 51 -1.15 0.50 -2.47
CA PRO A 51 -2.25 -0.27 -3.06
C PRO A 51 -2.07 -0.47 -4.57
N GLY A 52 -2.48 -1.65 -5.03
CA GLY A 52 -2.56 -1.97 -6.46
C GLY A 52 -1.19 -2.03 -7.14
N THR A 53 -1.06 -1.29 -8.25
CA THR A 53 0.13 -1.30 -9.11
C THR A 53 1.07 -0.13 -8.87
N ALA A 54 0.77 0.79 -7.96
CA ALA A 54 1.55 2.01 -7.72
C ALA A 54 3.03 1.70 -7.40
N GLY A 55 3.30 0.72 -6.54
CA GLY A 55 4.67 0.29 -6.24
C GLY A 55 5.43 -0.28 -7.44
N VAL A 56 4.74 -0.98 -8.34
CA VAL A 56 5.35 -1.53 -9.57
C VAL A 56 5.57 -0.44 -10.61
N GLN A 57 4.65 0.53 -10.72
CA GLN A 57 4.80 1.67 -11.60
C GLN A 57 5.96 2.56 -11.16
N TRP A 58 6.08 2.82 -9.85
CA TRP A 58 7.22 3.54 -9.28
C TRP A 58 8.55 2.84 -9.55
N LEU A 59 8.65 1.52 -9.34
CA LEU A 59 9.87 0.76 -9.65
C LEU A 59 10.28 0.90 -11.13
N ARG A 60 9.31 0.83 -12.05
CA ARG A 60 9.59 1.02 -13.48
C ARG A 60 10.02 2.45 -13.80
N HIS A 61 9.41 3.44 -13.17
CA HIS A 61 9.76 4.85 -13.35
C HIS A 61 11.19 5.14 -12.89
N GLU A 62 11.60 4.60 -11.74
CA GLU A 62 12.95 4.76 -11.19
C GLU A 62 13.99 3.81 -11.85
N GLY A 63 13.57 2.97 -12.80
CA GLY A 63 14.45 2.01 -13.46
C GLY A 63 14.99 0.91 -12.53
N LEU A 64 14.30 0.64 -11.41
CA LEU A 64 14.73 -0.29 -10.38
C LEU A 64 14.16 -1.71 -10.61
N PRO A 65 14.98 -2.76 -10.46
CA PRO A 65 14.46 -4.12 -10.48
C PRO A 65 13.60 -4.38 -9.22
N PRO A 66 12.56 -5.22 -9.29
CA PRO A 66 11.72 -5.56 -8.12
C PRO A 66 12.49 -6.34 -7.03
N THR A 67 13.65 -6.89 -7.38
CA THR A 67 14.59 -7.56 -6.47
C THR A 67 15.58 -6.60 -5.81
N ALA A 68 15.54 -5.31 -6.14
CA ALA A 68 16.38 -4.30 -5.50
C ALA A 68 16.15 -4.31 -3.98
N ARG A 69 17.22 -4.03 -3.25
CA ARG A 69 17.18 -3.95 -1.79
C ARG A 69 16.81 -2.54 -1.36
N PRO A 70 16.03 -2.36 -0.29
CA PRO A 70 15.73 -1.05 0.29
C PRO A 70 16.98 -0.22 0.64
N THR A 71 18.05 -0.89 1.05
CA THR A 71 19.32 -0.23 1.41
C THR A 71 20.11 0.30 0.22
N ALA A 72 19.77 -0.11 -1.01
CA ALA A 72 20.39 0.38 -2.24
C ALA A 72 19.74 1.67 -2.76
N LEU A 73 18.64 2.12 -2.15
CA LEU A 73 17.95 3.34 -2.55
C LEU A 73 18.78 4.58 -2.21
N THR A 74 18.90 5.47 -3.19
CA THR A 74 19.50 6.79 -3.01
C THR A 74 18.56 7.74 -2.27
N SER A 75 19.09 8.87 -1.77
CA SER A 75 18.28 9.88 -1.06
C SER A 75 17.18 10.46 -1.96
N ALA A 76 17.46 10.63 -3.26
CA ALA A 76 16.48 11.09 -4.24
C ALA A 76 15.35 10.05 -4.44
N GLN A 77 15.69 8.77 -4.54
CA GLN A 77 14.71 7.68 -4.66
C GLN A 77 13.83 7.56 -3.42
N TRP A 78 14.39 7.74 -2.22
CA TRP A 78 13.61 7.78 -0.98
C TRP A 78 12.59 8.93 -0.97
N ARG A 79 12.95 10.11 -1.47
CA ARG A 79 12.00 11.25 -1.60
C ARG A 79 10.93 10.98 -2.66
N SER A 80 11.32 10.46 -3.82
CA SER A 80 10.39 10.05 -4.89
C SER A 80 9.38 9.01 -4.39
N LEU A 81 9.85 8.00 -3.64
CA LEU A 81 9.01 6.99 -3.02
C LEU A 81 8.01 7.59 -2.03
N PHE A 82 8.48 8.51 -1.19
CA PHE A 82 7.63 9.18 -0.20
C PHE A 82 6.55 10.06 -0.86
N ASP A 83 6.87 10.80 -1.92
CA ASP A 83 5.88 11.55 -2.70
C ASP A 83 4.84 10.60 -3.36
N CYS A 84 5.28 9.50 -3.97
CA CYS A 84 4.39 8.50 -4.53
C CYS A 84 3.45 7.90 -3.46
N TRP A 85 4.01 7.57 -2.28
CA TRP A 85 3.26 7.04 -1.16
C TRP A 85 2.27 8.06 -0.60
N THR A 86 2.68 9.29 -0.32
CA THR A 86 1.79 10.34 0.21
C THR A 86 0.64 10.66 -0.75
N ARG A 87 0.89 10.73 -2.07
CA ARG A 87 -0.18 10.91 -3.07
C ARG A 87 -1.18 9.76 -3.06
N THR A 88 -0.69 8.53 -2.92
CA THR A 88 -1.53 7.34 -2.94
C THR A 88 -2.27 7.12 -1.61
N SER A 89 -1.65 7.48 -0.49
CA SER A 89 -2.22 7.36 0.86
C SER A 89 -3.20 8.49 1.20
N ARG A 90 -3.00 9.70 0.65
CA ARG A 90 -3.92 10.85 0.84
C ARG A 90 -5.13 10.80 -0.08
N ALA A 91 -5.08 10.06 -1.19
CA ALA A 91 -6.24 9.88 -2.06
C ALA A 91 -7.34 9.11 -1.28
N PRO A 92 -8.50 9.73 -0.96
CA PRO A 92 -9.65 8.98 -0.50
C PRO A 92 -10.08 8.09 -1.66
N ARG A 93 -9.95 6.77 -1.52
CA ARG A 93 -10.29 5.80 -2.58
C ARG A 93 -11.65 6.14 -3.22
N PRO A 94 -11.71 6.60 -4.48
CA PRO A 94 -12.95 6.63 -5.23
C PRO A 94 -13.11 5.23 -5.82
N GLY A 95 -14.06 4.47 -5.28
CA GLY A 95 -14.64 3.29 -5.95
C GLY A 95 -13.70 2.10 -6.18
N ALA A 96 -13.78 1.11 -5.28
CA ALA A 96 -13.57 -0.26 -5.74
C ALA A 96 -14.63 -0.57 -6.83
N PRO A 97 -14.27 -1.09 -8.00
CA PRO A 97 -15.25 -1.59 -8.96
C PRO A 97 -15.97 -2.78 -8.34
N ARG A 98 -17.29 -2.66 -8.15
CA ARG A 98 -18.18 -3.82 -8.00
C ARG A 98 -17.98 -4.74 -9.22
N PRO A 99 -17.73 -6.05 -9.06
CA PRO A 99 -17.95 -6.95 -10.17
C PRO A 99 -19.47 -6.98 -10.46
N GLY A 100 -19.85 -6.54 -11.67
CA GLY A 100 -21.21 -6.64 -12.22
C GLY A 100 -21.68 -8.11 -12.26
N ARG A 101 -22.98 -8.42 -12.24
CA ARG A 101 -23.96 -8.26 -13.33
C ARG A 101 -25.31 -8.70 -12.78
N GLY A 102 -26.40 -8.05 -13.18
CA GLY A 102 -27.75 -8.59 -12.94
C GLY A 102 -28.86 -7.55 -12.92
N GLY A 103 -28.94 -6.71 -13.95
CA GLY A 103 -30.16 -5.95 -14.19
C GLY A 103 -31.19 -6.86 -14.85
N ARG A 104 -32.36 -7.00 -14.22
CA ARG A 104 -33.65 -7.11 -14.93
C ARG A 104 -34.76 -6.58 -14.04
N PRO A 105 -35.44 -5.48 -14.40
CA PRO A 105 -36.72 -5.16 -13.80
C PRO A 105 -37.81 -5.99 -14.50
N SER A 106 -38.70 -6.64 -13.74
CA SER A 106 -40.08 -6.90 -14.17
C SER A 106 -40.90 -7.53 -13.03
N THR A 107 -41.89 -6.75 -12.62
CA THR A 107 -43.17 -7.06 -11.98
C THR A 107 -43.78 -8.42 -12.39
N HIS A 108 -44.03 -9.33 -11.45
CA HIS A 108 -45.31 -10.04 -11.29
C HIS A 108 -45.34 -10.78 -9.94
N GLY A 109 -46.52 -10.85 -9.32
CA GLY A 109 -46.74 -11.32 -7.96
C GLY A 109 -46.93 -12.83 -7.78
N HIS A 110 -47.24 -13.14 -6.51
CA HIS A 110 -47.77 -14.39 -5.94
C HIS A 110 -46.86 -15.63 -5.91
N ALA A 111 -46.44 -16.03 -4.70
CA ALA A 111 -47.13 -17.05 -3.90
C ALA A 111 -46.47 -17.22 -2.50
N PRO A 112 -47.25 -17.46 -1.43
CA PRO A 112 -46.75 -17.83 -0.11
C PRO A 112 -46.62 -19.36 0.02
N GLY A 113 -45.54 -19.83 0.67
CA GLY A 113 -45.49 -21.17 1.26
C GLY A 113 -44.20 -21.95 1.06
N ALA A 114 -43.93 -22.80 2.06
CA ALA A 114 -42.99 -23.91 2.10
C ALA A 114 -41.56 -23.63 2.61
N ALA A 115 -41.37 -24.03 3.87
CA ALA A 115 -40.11 -24.27 4.54
C ALA A 115 -39.27 -25.35 3.82
N ALA A 116 -37.95 -25.17 3.83
CA ALA A 116 -36.98 -26.28 3.82
C ALA A 116 -35.60 -25.79 4.27
N ILE A 117 -35.20 -26.21 5.47
CA ILE A 117 -33.81 -26.21 5.94
C ILE A 117 -33.13 -27.45 5.34
N PRO A 118 -31.89 -27.35 4.81
CA PRO A 118 -30.96 -28.46 4.83
C PRO A 118 -29.76 -28.16 5.73
N ARG A 119 -29.48 -29.17 6.58
CA ARG A 119 -28.42 -29.28 7.56
C ARG A 119 -27.24 -29.95 6.85
N TRP A 120 -26.06 -29.36 6.88
CA TRP A 120 -24.82 -30.09 6.55
C TRP A 120 -24.17 -30.48 7.87
N GLY A 121 -24.35 -31.75 8.25
CA GLY A 121 -23.72 -32.35 9.42
C GLY A 121 -22.44 -33.12 9.07
N GLN A 122 -21.79 -33.55 10.16
CA GLN A 122 -20.73 -34.57 10.31
C GLN A 122 -19.35 -34.22 9.75
#